data_AF-A0A0A6UIP1-F1
#
_entry.id   AF-A0A0A6UIP1-F1
#
_cell.length_a   1.000
_cell.length_b   1.000
_cell.length_c   1.000
_cell.angle_alpha   90.00
_cell.angle_beta   90.00
_cell.angle_gamma   90.00
#
_symmetry.space_group_name_H-M   'P 1'
#
loop_
_entity.id
_entity.type
_entity.pdbx_description
1 polymer ?
#
loop_
_entity_poly.entity_id
_entity_poly.type
_entity_poly.pdbx_seq_one_letter_code
_entity_poly.pdbx_strand_id
1 'polypeptide(L)'
;MGEGKAWADGTDFRLEPNGMEWFVLTPTKRVASRGTGTLNGRSGYTWLIYGVPGGQSGKDQLRLVVFETECGTVVYDSDPLSIHYDVDVLYLMSELTSGAVQVHLNLGPAGAHPCGNG
;
A
#
# COMPACT_ATOMS: atom_id res chain seq x y z
N MET A 1 -9.65 6.16 9.57
CA MET A 1 -9.12 4.95 8.92
C MET A 1 -8.35 5.41 7.70
N GLY A 2 -7.16 4.85 7.44
CA GLY A 2 -6.41 5.15 6.23
C GLY A 2 -6.86 4.24 5.09
N GLU A 3 -6.92 4.78 3.87
CA GLU A 3 -7.29 4.06 2.66
C GLU A 3 -6.16 4.22 1.64
N GLY A 4 -5.77 3.13 0.98
CA GLY A 4 -4.76 3.14 -0.09
C GLY A 4 -5.38 2.71 -1.40
N LYS A 5 -5.44 3.62 -2.39
CA LYS A 5 -5.93 3.32 -3.74
C LYS A 5 -4.76 3.06 -4.67
N ALA A 6 -4.94 2.14 -5.61
CA ALA A 6 -3.93 1.86 -6.62
C ALA A 6 -4.57 1.60 -7.99
N TRP A 7 -3.93 2.11 -9.03
CA TRP A 7 -4.24 1.82 -10.42
C TRP A 7 -2.97 1.79 -11.24
N ALA A 8 -3.01 1.09 -12.37
CA ALA A 8 -1.92 1.09 -13.35
C ALA A 8 -2.40 1.74 -14.65
N ASP A 9 -1.69 2.79 -15.07
CA ASP A 9 -1.99 3.54 -16.29
C ASP A 9 -1.89 2.62 -17.52
N GLY A 10 -2.81 2.81 -18.46
CA GLY A 10 -2.89 1.98 -19.68
C GLY A 10 -3.42 0.56 -19.44
N THR A 11 -3.91 0.24 -18.24
CA THR A 11 -4.50 -1.06 -17.91
C THR A 11 -5.88 -0.91 -17.27
N ASP A 12 -6.63 -2.00 -17.24
CA ASP A 12 -7.91 -2.12 -16.53
C ASP A 12 -7.73 -2.36 -15.01
N PHE A 13 -6.50 -2.39 -14.48
CA PHE A 13 -6.26 -2.67 -13.07
C PHE A 13 -6.70 -1.50 -12.18
N ARG A 14 -7.75 -1.72 -11.37
CA ARG A 14 -8.24 -0.77 -10.37
C ARG A 14 -8.47 -1.47 -9.04
N LEU A 15 -7.69 -1.08 -8.03
CA LEU A 15 -7.82 -1.55 -6.65
C LEU A 15 -8.47 -0.46 -5.80
N GLU A 16 -9.67 -0.77 -5.28
CA GLU A 16 -10.35 0.04 -4.27
C GLU A 16 -10.24 -0.64 -2.90
N PRO A 17 -9.64 0.02 -1.88
CA PRO A 17 -9.44 -0.57 -0.57
C PRO A 17 -10.75 -0.64 0.22
N ASN A 18 -10.97 -1.73 0.94
CA ASN A 18 -12.05 -1.85 1.93
C ASN A 18 -11.54 -1.51 3.33
N GLY A 19 -10.23 -1.69 3.56
CA GLY A 19 -9.58 -1.34 4.82
C GLY A 19 -8.10 -1.73 4.82
N MET A 20 -7.28 -0.90 5.44
CA MET A 20 -5.90 -1.25 5.78
C MET A 20 -5.90 -2.07 7.07
N GLU A 21 -5.24 -3.23 7.04
CA GLU A 21 -5.12 -4.14 8.18
C GLU A 21 -3.90 -3.78 9.04
N TRP A 22 -2.75 -3.53 8.39
CA TRP A 22 -1.54 -3.10 9.08
C TRP A 22 -0.62 -2.29 8.18
N PHE A 23 0.26 -1.53 8.84
CA PHE A 23 1.33 -0.75 8.25
C PHE A 23 2.60 -0.93 9.09
N VAL A 24 3.72 -1.25 8.44
CA VAL A 24 5.02 -1.45 9.04
C VAL A 24 6.01 -0.47 8.44
N LEU A 25 6.79 0.19 9.28
CA LEU A 25 7.93 1.03 8.92
C LEU A 25 9.18 0.47 9.60
N THR A 26 10.19 0.10 8.84
CA THR A 26 11.45 -0.44 9.36
C THR A 26 12.42 0.69 9.73
N PRO A 27 13.42 0.44 10.61
CA PRO A 27 14.49 1.39 10.88
C PRO A 27 15.29 1.80 9.63
N THR A 28 15.32 0.94 8.61
CA THR A 28 15.95 1.19 7.31
C THR A 28 15.03 1.97 6.34
N LYS A 29 13.95 2.57 6.86
CA LYS A 29 12.97 3.41 6.13
C LYS A 29 12.23 2.64 5.03
N ARG A 30 12.17 1.32 5.12
CA ARG A 30 11.35 0.49 4.24
C ARG A 30 9.95 0.41 4.81
N VAL A 31 8.96 0.32 3.94
CA VAL A 31 7.56 0.22 4.35
C VAL A 31 6.94 -1.05 3.79
N ALA A 32 6.06 -1.65 4.58
CA ALA A 32 5.13 -2.65 4.10
C ALA A 32 3.73 -2.30 4.60
N SER A 33 2.72 -2.51 3.78
CA SER A 33 1.32 -2.31 4.16
C SER A 33 0.47 -3.42 3.59
N ARG A 34 -0.56 -3.81 4.33
CA ARG A 34 -1.54 -4.81 3.93
C ARG A 34 -2.94 -4.28 4.11
N GLY A 35 -3.83 -4.71 3.23
CA GLY A 35 -5.25 -4.59 3.48
C GLY A 35 -6.06 -5.49 2.58
N THR A 36 -7.37 -5.31 2.65
CA THR A 36 -8.34 -5.95 1.76
C THR A 36 -8.94 -4.93 0.82
N GLY A 37 -9.48 -5.40 -0.30
CA GLY A 37 -10.10 -4.53 -1.27
C GLY A 37 -10.96 -5.26 -2.28
N THR A 38 -11.39 -4.49 -3.28
CA THR A 38 -12.05 -5.01 -4.47
C THR A 38 -11.14 -4.81 -5.68
N LEU A 39 -11.12 -5.81 -6.56
CA LEU A 39 -10.47 -5.73 -7.86
C LEU A 39 -11.57 -5.72 -8.93
N ASN A 40 -11.64 -4.64 -9.71
CA ASN A 40 -12.68 -4.45 -10.74
C ASN A 40 -14.11 -4.66 -10.20
N GLY A 41 -14.38 -4.16 -8.99
CA GLY A 41 -15.68 -4.26 -8.32
C GLY A 41 -15.99 -5.60 -7.66
N ARG A 42 -15.11 -6.61 -7.77
CA ARG A 42 -15.25 -7.89 -7.09
C ARG A 42 -14.48 -7.90 -5.77
N SER A 43 -15.12 -8.28 -4.67
CA SER A 43 -14.50 -8.45 -3.36
C SER A 43 -13.73 -9.78 -3.25
N GLY A 44 -13.01 -9.95 -2.14
CA GLY A 44 -12.25 -11.18 -1.86
C GLY A 44 -10.78 -11.10 -2.21
N TYR A 45 -10.20 -9.88 -2.26
CA TYR A 45 -8.79 -9.67 -2.55
C TYR A 45 -8.06 -9.06 -1.36
N THR A 46 -6.83 -9.52 -1.17
CA THR A 46 -5.85 -8.92 -0.27
C THR A 46 -4.76 -8.26 -1.09
N TRP A 47 -4.29 -7.10 -0.65
CA TRP A 47 -3.18 -6.39 -1.25
C TRP A 47 -2.02 -6.26 -0.27
N LEU A 48 -0.81 -6.26 -0.80
CA LEU A 48 0.45 -5.95 -0.12
C LEU A 48 1.18 -4.89 -0.92
N ILE A 49 1.59 -3.81 -0.25
CA ILE A 49 2.45 -2.78 -0.82
C ILE A 49 3.77 -2.81 -0.07
N TYR A 50 4.88 -2.86 -0.81
CA TYR A 50 6.23 -2.66 -0.29
C TYR A 50 6.81 -1.38 -0.88
N GLY A 51 7.48 -0.57 -0.06
CA GLY A 51 8.21 0.60 -0.49
C GLY A 51 9.65 0.56 0.02
N VAL A 52 10.59 0.80 -0.88
CA VAL A 52 12.03 0.86 -0.58
C VAL A 52 12.58 2.21 -1.00
N PRO A 53 13.30 2.93 -0.13
CA PRO A 53 13.86 4.22 -0.50
C PRO A 53 14.96 4.05 -1.55
N GLY A 54 15.00 4.94 -2.53
CA GLY A 54 16.01 4.93 -3.61
C GLY A 54 17.44 5.28 -3.16
N GLY A 55 17.62 5.65 -1.89
CA GLY A 55 18.89 6.10 -1.34
C GLY A 55 19.30 7.48 -1.86
N GLN A 56 20.60 7.80 -1.82
CA GLN A 56 21.10 9.14 -2.18
C GLN A 56 21.12 9.42 -3.70
N SER A 57 20.92 8.40 -4.54
CA SER A 57 21.18 8.48 -5.98
C SER A 57 20.08 7.88 -6.86
N GLY A 58 18.98 7.40 -6.28
CA GLY A 58 17.96 6.63 -7.00
C GLY A 58 16.54 7.08 -6.69
N LYS A 59 15.60 6.66 -7.53
CA LYS A 59 14.18 6.82 -7.27
C LYS A 59 13.72 5.82 -6.23
N ASP A 60 12.69 6.19 -5.48
CA ASP A 60 11.99 5.24 -4.62
C ASP A 60 11.42 4.10 -5.46
N GLN A 61 11.33 2.94 -4.84
CA GLN A 61 10.87 1.72 -5.49
C GLN A 61 9.62 1.21 -4.77
N LEU A 62 8.69 0.64 -5.54
CA LEU A 62 7.44 0.15 -5.00
C LEU A 62 7.06 -1.19 -5.66
N ARG A 63 6.53 -2.10 -4.83
CA ARG A 63 5.90 -3.34 -5.30
C ARG A 63 4.50 -3.45 -4.75
N LEU A 64 3.54 -3.70 -5.63
CA LEU A 64 2.17 -4.04 -5.29
C LEU A 64 1.95 -5.51 -5.65
N VAL A 65 1.51 -6.29 -4.67
CA VAL A 65 1.06 -7.67 -4.87
C VAL A 65 -0.40 -7.75 -4.47
N VAL A 66 -1.23 -8.35 -5.32
CA VAL A 66 -2.64 -8.62 -5.04
C VAL A 66 -2.89 -10.11 -5.22
N PHE A 67 -3.62 -10.70 -4.28
CA PHE A 67 -3.97 -12.11 -4.30
C PHE A 67 -5.40 -12.34 -3.81
N GLU A 68 -6.00 -13.44 -4.26
CA GLU A 68 -7.29 -13.91 -3.76
C GLU A 68 -7.17 -14.28 -2.28
N THR A 69 -7.99 -13.67 -1.42
CA THR A 69 -7.91 -13.83 0.03
C THR A 69 -8.14 -15.27 0.48
N GLU A 70 -9.04 -15.99 -0.19
CA GLU A 70 -9.45 -17.34 0.21
C GLU A 70 -8.34 -18.38 -0.02
N CYS A 71 -7.71 -18.33 -1.19
CA CYS A 71 -6.78 -19.37 -1.64
C CYS A 71 -5.32 -18.92 -1.71
N GLY A 72 -5.04 -17.62 -1.55
CA GLY A 72 -3.69 -17.06 -1.63
C GLY A 72 -3.12 -16.94 -3.04
N THR A 73 -3.92 -17.16 -4.08
CA THR A 73 -3.46 -17.09 -5.47
C THR A 73 -3.14 -15.66 -5.86
N VAL A 74 -1.88 -15.40 -6.23
CA VAL A 74 -1.44 -14.09 -6.74
C VAL A 74 -2.09 -13.82 -8.09
N VAL A 75 -2.83 -12.72 -8.18
CA VAL A 75 -3.50 -12.25 -9.41
C VAL A 75 -2.81 -11.05 -10.03
N TYR A 76 -1.97 -10.36 -9.26
CA TYR A 76 -1.13 -9.27 -9.73
C TYR A 76 0.14 -9.15 -8.89
N ASP A 77 1.25 -8.91 -9.55
CA ASP A 77 2.53 -8.57 -8.93
C ASP A 77 3.26 -7.58 -9.84
N SER A 78 3.52 -6.38 -9.35
CA SER A 78 4.25 -5.36 -10.12
C SER A 78 5.76 -5.59 -10.18
N ASP A 79 6.27 -6.60 -9.47
CA ASP A 79 7.66 -7.06 -9.55
C ASP A 79 7.74 -8.59 -9.32
N PRO A 80 7.32 -9.40 -10.30
CA PRO A 80 7.23 -10.85 -10.16
C PRO A 80 8.60 -11.54 -10.09
N LEU A 81 9.69 -10.83 -10.35
CA LEU A 81 11.06 -11.36 -10.22
C LEU A 81 11.57 -11.31 -8.77
N SER A 82 10.91 -10.52 -7.91
CA SER A 82 11.25 -10.44 -6.50
C SER A 82 10.69 -11.66 -5.74
N ILE A 83 11.57 -12.60 -5.40
CA ILE A 83 11.20 -13.88 -4.78
C ILE A 83 10.97 -13.81 -3.26
N HIS A 84 11.14 -12.64 -2.65
CA HIS A 84 11.00 -12.44 -1.20
C HIS A 84 9.78 -11.57 -0.87
N TYR A 85 9.07 -11.91 0.21
CA TYR A 85 7.98 -11.10 0.80
C TYR A 85 8.38 -10.45 2.14
N ASP A 86 9.62 -10.67 2.57
CA ASP A 86 10.15 -10.06 3.78
C ASP A 86 10.68 -8.66 3.45
N VAL A 87 10.08 -7.66 4.11
CA VAL A 87 10.38 -6.24 3.91
C VAL A 87 11.85 -5.91 4.19
N ASP A 88 12.51 -6.64 5.08
CA ASP A 88 13.90 -6.36 5.46
C ASP A 88 14.92 -6.84 4.41
N VAL A 89 14.56 -7.83 3.59
CA VAL A 89 15.45 -8.42 2.57
C VAL A 89 14.97 -8.26 1.12
N LEU A 90 13.80 -7.64 0.92
CA LEU A 90 13.25 -7.34 -0.39
C LEU A 90 14.21 -6.48 -1.23
N TYR A 91 14.41 -6.88 -2.49
CA TYR A 91 14.99 -6.02 -3.52
C TYR A 91 13.93 -5.82 -4.59
N LEU A 92 13.74 -4.55 -4.96
CA LEU A 92 12.76 -4.14 -5.96
C LEU A 92 13.46 -3.67 -7.22
N MET A 93 12.88 -3.97 -8.37
CA MET A 93 13.32 -3.47 -9.67
C MET A 93 12.41 -2.35 -10.19
N SER A 94 11.17 -2.29 -9.70
CA SER A 94 10.17 -1.32 -10.16
C SER A 94 10.39 0.04 -9.51
N GLU A 95 10.85 1.00 -10.31
CA GLU A 95 10.93 2.42 -9.92
C GLU A 95 9.53 3.02 -9.81
N LEU A 96 9.31 3.80 -8.76
CA LEU A 96 8.14 4.65 -8.63
C LEU A 96 8.32 5.87 -9.53
N THR A 97 7.61 5.91 -10.65
CA THR A 97 7.65 7.04 -11.61
C THR A 97 6.52 8.04 -11.38
N SER A 98 5.41 7.59 -10.82
CA SER A 98 4.26 8.40 -10.39
C SER A 98 3.52 7.70 -9.25
N GLY A 99 2.72 8.44 -8.48
CA GLY A 99 1.91 7.89 -7.41
C GLY A 99 1.00 8.95 -6.79
N ALA A 100 -0.07 8.52 -6.16
CA ALA A 100 -0.98 9.38 -5.42
C ALA A 100 -1.22 8.79 -4.02
N VAL A 101 -1.14 9.63 -3.00
CA VAL A 101 -1.57 9.29 -1.64
C VAL A 101 -2.80 10.13 -1.34
N GLN A 102 -3.91 9.48 -1.04
CA GLN A 102 -5.12 10.15 -0.59
C GLN A 102 -5.30 9.90 0.91
N VAL A 103 -5.23 10.97 1.71
CA VAL A 103 -5.43 10.89 3.16
C VAL A 103 -6.84 11.35 3.50
N HIS A 104 -7.63 10.44 4.07
CA HIS A 104 -8.94 10.76 4.61
C HIS A 104 -8.84 10.94 6.12
N LEU A 105 -9.01 12.18 6.59
CA LEU A 105 -9.16 12.44 8.02
C LEU A 105 -10.61 12.16 8.40
N ASN A 106 -10.82 11.10 9.18
CA ASN A 106 -12.09 10.92 9.88
C ASN A 106 -12.03 11.75 11.17
N LEU A 107 -12.26 13.05 11.03
CA LEU A 107 -12.57 13.89 12.17
C LEU A 107 -14.00 13.54 12.58
N GLY A 108 -14.17 12.85 13.71
CA GLY A 108 -15.47 12.80 14.37
C GLY A 108 -16.00 14.22 14.60
N PRO A 109 -17.29 14.40 14.97
CA PRO A 109 -17.80 15.72 15.34
C PRO A 109 -16.84 16.35 16.35
N ALA A 110 -16.41 17.58 16.08
CA ALA A 110 -15.36 18.25 16.83
C ALA A 110 -15.65 18.20 18.34
N GLY A 111 -15.00 17.25 19.02
CA GLY A 111 -14.97 17.25 20.48
C GLY A 111 -14.18 18.47 20.90
N ALA A 112 -14.84 19.38 21.62
CA ALA A 112 -14.18 20.55 22.19
C ALA A 112 -12.90 20.11 22.91
N HIS A 113 -11.77 20.66 22.48
CA HIS A 113 -10.48 20.45 23.12
C HIS A 113 -10.57 21.03 24.56
N PRO A 114 -10.33 20.24 25.63
CA PRO A 114 -10.55 20.71 27.00
C PRO A 114 -9.41 21.57 27.56
N CYS A 115 -8.46 22.00 26.74
CA CYS A 115 -7.42 22.92 27.20
C CYS A 115 -7.87 24.37 26.96
N GLY A 116 -8.72 24.86 27.88
CA GLY A 116 -8.83 26.28 28.12
C GLY A 116 -7.57 26.75 28.84
N ASN A 117 -6.89 27.76 28.28
CA ASN A 117 -5.88 28.50 29.01
C ASN A 117 -6.57 29.59 29.81
N GLY A 118 -6.58 29.42 31.14
CA GLY A 118 -6.70 30.55 32.07
C GLY A 118 -5.42 31.38 32.10
#